data_AF-A0A6I1ZH73-F1
#
_entry.id   AF-A0A6I1ZH73-F1
#
_cell.length_a   1.000
_cell.length_b   1.000
_cell.length_c   1.000
_cell.angle_alpha   90.00
_cell.angle_beta   90.00
_cell.angle_gamma   90.00
#
_symmetry.space_group_name_H-M   'P 1'
#
loop_
_entity.id
_entity.type
_entity.pdbx_description
1 polymer ?
#
loop_
_entity_poly.entity_id
_entity_poly.type
_entity_poly.pdbx_seq_one_letter_code
_entity_poly.pdbx_strand_id
1 'polypeptide(L)'
;MRTGLVIFLVLFFTAQNASFAQISEQSEFLAVNDTFAGKLAEHYFALGDVYLELYDSEGRKPGVFDKVIANYKEGLFLDPTNAQYEYRLGYSYHMMRRLKEASLRYDNALRLDPPRLPSQNDIDLAIKYAPRLFVHQKEYFKLEDVVAVIHPEKTVIGYHLFWDDDIDYPEDNDPIDHEVVWIEFDQKTGKVTGVYTYFHRAILNTVEAVRDANLNNHRARINIQWGQHGSLPVGWEKLKPEAIYPITGIKREVKTMQTRYQSAIKGRRLPDHPLGKDWPERFEESYKDYTTYDKNIDLRPLLQKKKMIIVSKWPNAVIDHYFLDYNFFPKIEFPGNTDK
;
A
#
# COMPACT_ATOMS: atom_id res chain seq x y z
N MET A 1 -25.37 33.81 27.83
CA MET A 1 -25.41 32.46 28.46
C MET A 1 -23.99 31.90 28.48
N ARG A 2 -23.59 31.37 29.62
CA ARG A 2 -22.19 31.29 30.10
C ARG A 2 -21.31 30.30 29.33
N THR A 3 -20.09 30.76 29.11
CA THR A 3 -18.83 30.05 28.87
C THR A 3 -18.58 28.93 29.90
N GLY A 4 -18.20 27.73 29.43
CA GLY A 4 -17.67 26.64 30.24
C GLY A 4 -16.15 26.55 30.07
N LEU A 5 -15.42 26.98 31.10
CA LEU A 5 -13.97 26.96 31.24
C LEU A 5 -13.55 25.54 31.67
N VAL A 6 -12.77 24.83 30.86
CA VAL A 6 -12.11 23.59 31.29
C VAL A 6 -10.84 23.98 32.03
N ILE A 7 -10.83 23.79 33.35
CA ILE A 7 -9.72 24.12 34.24
C ILE A 7 -8.70 22.97 34.20
N PHE A 8 -7.51 23.24 33.67
CA PHE A 8 -6.32 22.42 33.91
C PHE A 8 -5.83 22.69 35.34
N LEU A 9 -5.92 21.69 36.22
CA LEU A 9 -5.36 21.77 37.56
C LEU A 9 -3.98 21.10 37.54
N VAL A 10 -2.91 21.90 37.41
CA VAL A 10 -1.53 21.44 37.62
C VAL A 10 -1.21 21.62 39.10
N LEU A 11 -1.21 20.53 39.86
CA LEU A 11 -0.79 20.50 41.26
C LEU A 11 0.72 20.19 41.34
N PHE A 12 1.53 21.19 41.64
CA PHE A 12 2.90 21.01 42.13
C PHE A 12 2.86 20.86 43.66
N PHE A 13 3.35 19.73 44.19
CA PHE A 13 3.66 19.60 45.61
C PHE A 13 5.00 18.90 45.85
N THR A 14 5.77 19.47 46.76
CA THR A 14 7.09 19.03 47.20
C THR A 14 7.00 17.75 48.03
N ALA A 15 7.86 16.78 47.71
CA ALA A 15 7.90 15.47 48.34
C ALA A 15 8.33 15.54 49.81
N GLN A 16 7.41 15.20 50.73
CA GLN A 16 7.68 14.45 51.96
C GLN A 16 6.32 14.03 52.56
N ASN A 17 6.10 12.71 52.67
CA ASN A 17 4.94 12.01 53.26
C ASN A 17 3.67 11.88 52.39
N ALA A 18 3.76 11.30 51.19
CA ALA A 18 2.58 10.71 50.55
C ALA A 18 2.25 9.35 51.21
N SER A 19 1.06 9.21 51.77
CA SER A 19 0.57 7.93 52.31
C SER A 19 0.23 6.96 51.17
N PHE A 20 0.26 5.65 51.42
CA PHE A 20 0.03 4.61 50.39
C PHE A 20 -1.31 4.76 49.65
N ALA A 21 -2.35 5.28 50.32
CA ALA A 21 -3.65 5.56 49.71
C ALA A 21 -3.64 6.76 48.75
N GLN A 22 -2.83 7.79 49.02
CA GLN A 22 -2.64 8.93 48.13
C GLN A 22 -1.89 8.54 46.85
N ILE A 23 -0.95 7.60 46.96
CA ILE A 23 -0.22 7.05 45.83
C ILE A 23 -1.16 6.17 44.97
N SER A 24 -2.07 5.39 45.59
CA SER A 24 -3.04 4.60 44.82
C SER A 24 -4.05 5.47 44.07
N GLU A 25 -4.61 6.51 44.70
CA GLU A 25 -5.53 7.45 44.04
C GLU A 25 -4.84 8.24 42.91
N GLN A 26 -3.59 8.67 43.09
CA GLN A 26 -2.82 9.30 42.01
C GLN A 26 -2.53 8.32 40.87
N SER A 27 -2.21 7.05 41.17
CA SER A 27 -1.99 6.03 40.15
C SER A 27 -3.26 5.68 39.37
N GLU A 28 -4.42 5.64 40.04
CA GLU A 28 -5.72 5.42 39.39
C GLU A 28 -6.13 6.63 38.55
N PHE A 29 -5.91 7.87 39.02
CA PHE A 29 -6.18 9.08 38.25
C PHE A 29 -5.29 9.19 37.01
N LEU A 30 -3.99 8.88 37.14
CA LEU A 30 -3.07 8.80 36.01
C LEU A 30 -3.50 7.71 35.03
N ALA A 31 -3.85 6.52 35.50
CA ALA A 31 -4.35 5.44 34.65
C ALA A 31 -5.65 5.78 33.91
N VAL A 32 -6.59 6.50 34.55
CA VAL A 32 -7.82 6.97 33.91
C VAL A 32 -7.53 8.01 32.83
N ASN A 33 -6.61 8.95 33.09
CA ASN A 33 -6.20 9.94 32.10
C ASN A 33 -5.44 9.31 30.93
N ASP A 34 -4.56 8.34 31.19
CA ASP A 34 -3.85 7.59 30.16
C ASP A 34 -4.83 6.77 29.31
N THR A 35 -5.83 6.15 29.94
CA THR A 35 -6.90 5.41 29.25
C THR A 35 -7.78 6.34 28.39
N PHE A 36 -8.07 7.55 28.89
CA PHE A 36 -8.84 8.53 28.13
C PHE A 36 -8.03 9.10 26.94
N ALA A 37 -6.75 9.42 27.16
CA ALA A 37 -5.84 9.87 26.13
C ALA A 37 -5.67 8.81 25.03
N GLY A 38 -5.51 7.54 25.39
CA GLY A 38 -5.44 6.42 24.44
C GLY A 38 -6.70 6.30 23.59
N LYS A 39 -7.89 6.30 24.21
CA LYS A 39 -9.16 6.26 23.46
C LYS A 39 -9.35 7.48 22.55
N LEU A 40 -8.89 8.66 22.98
CA LEU A 40 -8.95 9.86 22.17
C LEU A 40 -7.95 9.80 21.00
N ALA A 41 -6.77 9.21 21.21
CA ALA A 41 -5.79 8.96 20.16
C ALA A 41 -6.36 8.02 19.08
N GLU A 42 -6.98 6.91 19.50
CA GLU A 42 -7.70 5.97 18.62
C GLU A 42 -8.82 6.65 17.83
N HIS A 43 -9.57 7.54 18.48
CA HIS A 43 -10.62 8.31 17.81
C HIS A 43 -10.07 9.21 16.70
N TYR A 44 -9.00 9.96 16.98
CA TYR A 44 -8.33 10.78 15.98
C TYR A 44 -7.75 9.94 14.85
N PHE A 45 -7.15 8.80 15.15
CA PHE A 45 -6.66 7.88 14.13
C PHE A 45 -7.78 7.38 13.21
N ALA A 46 -8.89 6.92 13.77
CA ALA A 46 -10.05 6.48 12.99
C ALA A 46 -10.63 7.61 12.11
N LEU A 47 -10.67 8.85 12.62
CA LEU A 47 -11.05 10.01 11.82
C LEU A 47 -10.05 10.29 10.69
N GLY A 48 -8.75 10.15 10.95
CA GLY A 48 -7.69 10.24 9.94
C GLY A 48 -7.93 9.27 8.80
N ASP A 49 -8.18 8.00 9.11
CA ASP A 49 -8.46 6.95 8.11
C ASP A 49 -9.75 7.25 7.31
N VAL A 50 -10.83 7.71 7.97
CA VAL A 50 -12.05 8.16 7.30
C VAL A 50 -11.74 9.27 6.29
N TYR A 51 -11.02 10.30 6.71
CA TYR A 51 -10.67 11.42 5.82
C TYR A 51 -9.73 11.00 4.70
N LEU A 52 -8.84 10.04 4.93
CA LEU A 52 -7.94 9.52 3.91
C LEU A 52 -8.71 8.75 2.83
N GLU A 53 -9.68 7.91 3.21
CA GLU A 53 -10.59 7.26 2.25
C GLU A 53 -11.43 8.27 1.48
N LEU A 54 -11.99 9.29 2.16
CA LEU A 54 -12.72 10.37 1.49
C LEU A 54 -11.83 11.11 0.49
N TYR A 55 -10.60 11.42 0.89
CA TYR A 55 -9.62 12.07 0.01
C TYR A 55 -9.34 11.23 -1.25
N ASP A 56 -9.04 9.93 -1.12
CA ASP A 56 -8.72 9.11 -2.28
C ASP A 56 -9.96 8.82 -3.16
N SER A 57 -11.13 8.60 -2.55
CA SER A 57 -12.40 8.30 -3.23
C SER A 57 -13.03 9.49 -3.97
N GLU A 58 -12.68 10.72 -3.58
CA GLU A 58 -13.15 11.96 -4.22
C GLU A 58 -12.12 12.57 -5.20
N GLY A 59 -11.08 11.82 -5.58
CA GLY A 59 -10.10 12.26 -6.56
C GLY A 59 -9.04 13.21 -5.99
N ARG A 60 -8.68 13.05 -4.71
CA ARG A 60 -7.51 13.65 -4.08
C ARG A 60 -7.53 15.19 -4.01
N LYS A 61 -8.69 15.75 -3.63
CA LYS A 61 -8.87 17.19 -3.50
C LYS A 61 -8.08 17.76 -2.30
N PRO A 62 -7.33 18.87 -2.47
CA PRO A 62 -6.46 19.40 -1.42
C PRO A 62 -7.13 19.67 -0.06
N GLY A 63 -8.36 20.21 -0.04
CA GLY A 63 -9.01 20.65 1.21
C GLY A 63 -9.43 19.54 2.18
N VAL A 64 -9.57 18.29 1.72
CA VAL A 64 -9.86 17.14 2.61
C VAL A 64 -8.57 16.69 3.32
N PHE A 65 -7.43 16.91 2.67
CA PHE A 65 -6.15 16.39 3.12
C PHE A 65 -5.63 17.07 4.39
N ASP A 66 -5.92 18.35 4.58
CA ASP A 66 -5.57 19.06 5.83
C ASP A 66 -6.18 18.36 7.06
N LYS A 67 -7.39 17.79 6.91
CA LYS A 67 -8.04 17.01 7.97
C LYS A 67 -7.35 15.68 8.21
N VAL A 68 -6.87 15.00 7.15
CA VAL A 68 -6.09 13.75 7.29
C VAL A 68 -4.87 13.99 8.17
N ILE A 69 -4.07 15.00 7.83
CA ILE A 69 -2.84 15.34 8.55
C ILE A 69 -3.12 15.80 9.97
N ALA A 70 -4.13 16.65 10.17
CA ALA A 70 -4.48 17.14 11.50
C ALA A 70 -4.85 15.99 12.43
N ASN A 71 -5.72 15.07 11.98
CA ASN A 71 -6.17 13.95 12.81
C ASN A 71 -5.02 13.00 13.17
N TYR A 72 -4.17 12.59 12.22
CA TYR A 72 -3.02 11.74 12.57
C TYR A 72 -2.01 12.45 13.48
N LYS A 73 -1.83 13.77 13.36
CA LYS A 73 -0.97 14.54 14.27
C LYS A 73 -1.54 14.61 15.69
N GLU A 74 -2.85 14.82 15.85
CA GLU A 74 -3.50 14.80 17.16
C GLU A 74 -3.41 13.40 17.80
N GLY A 75 -3.66 12.35 17.01
CA GLY A 75 -3.46 10.97 17.47
C GLY A 75 -2.03 10.73 17.94
N LEU A 76 -1.03 11.14 17.16
CA LEU A 76 0.38 10.99 17.51
C LEU A 76 0.82 11.89 18.67
N PHE A 77 0.18 13.05 18.86
CA PHE A 77 0.44 13.90 20.03
C PHE A 77 0.00 13.20 21.33
N LEU A 78 -1.11 12.45 21.28
CA LEU A 78 -1.65 11.70 22.41
C LEU A 78 -0.94 10.35 22.63
N ASP A 79 -0.52 9.69 21.55
CA ASP A 79 0.29 8.46 21.57
C ASP A 79 1.53 8.61 20.67
N PRO A 80 2.62 9.22 21.17
CA PRO A 80 3.83 9.51 20.39
C PRO A 80 4.66 8.28 20.05
N THR A 81 4.29 7.11 20.57
CA THR A 81 4.99 5.84 20.36
C THR A 81 4.29 4.92 19.37
N ASN A 82 3.20 5.38 18.76
CA ASN A 82 2.41 4.59 17.83
C ASN A 82 3.05 4.55 16.42
N ALA A 83 3.69 3.43 16.09
CA ALA A 83 4.31 3.22 14.78
C ALA A 83 3.29 3.31 13.62
N GLN A 84 2.06 2.84 13.84
CA GLN A 84 1.01 2.88 12.83
C GLN A 84 0.60 4.32 12.49
N TYR A 85 0.58 5.20 13.49
CA TYR A 85 0.19 6.60 13.28
C TYR A 85 1.27 7.35 12.50
N GLU A 86 2.55 7.13 12.85
CA GLU A 86 3.68 7.64 12.06
C GLU A 86 3.63 7.10 10.63
N TYR A 87 3.36 5.81 10.43
CA TYR A 87 3.25 5.21 9.11
C TYR A 87 2.11 5.81 8.28
N ARG A 88 0.90 5.92 8.85
CA ARG A 88 -0.27 6.52 8.16
C ARG A 88 -0.04 7.98 7.82
N LEU A 89 0.63 8.73 8.71
CA LEU A 89 1.02 10.11 8.45
C LEU A 89 2.05 10.21 7.30
N GLY A 90 3.03 9.29 7.27
CA GLY A 90 4.00 9.17 6.18
C GLY A 90 3.34 8.83 4.84
N TYR A 91 2.47 7.81 4.81
CA TYR A 91 1.66 7.44 3.66
C TYR A 91 0.82 8.61 3.14
N SER A 92 0.19 9.35 4.04
CA SER A 92 -0.57 10.53 3.68
C SER A 92 0.32 11.57 3.02
N TYR A 93 1.47 11.93 3.62
CA TYR A 93 2.38 12.88 3.01
C TYR A 93 2.90 12.42 1.64
N HIS A 94 3.16 11.12 1.49
CA HIS A 94 3.61 10.54 0.24
C HIS A 94 2.55 10.64 -0.86
N MET A 95 1.28 10.38 -0.54
CA MET A 95 0.14 10.58 -1.44
C MET A 95 0.02 12.02 -1.97
N MET A 96 0.51 13.00 -1.19
CA MET A 96 0.56 14.43 -1.56
C MET A 96 1.91 14.87 -2.14
N ARG A 97 2.80 13.92 -2.45
CA ARG A 97 4.17 14.18 -2.95
C ARG A 97 5.02 15.03 -2.01
N ARG A 98 4.70 15.07 -0.71
CA ARG A 98 5.50 15.72 0.33
C ARG A 98 6.58 14.73 0.80
N LEU A 99 7.49 14.41 -0.12
CA LEU A 99 8.40 13.26 0.00
C LEU A 99 9.32 13.36 1.22
N LYS A 100 9.86 14.56 1.51
CA LYS A 100 10.72 14.77 2.68
C LYS A 100 9.97 14.49 3.98
N GLU A 101 8.74 14.96 4.09
CA GLU A 101 7.90 14.69 5.26
C GLU A 101 7.47 13.23 5.33
N ALA A 102 7.22 12.59 4.18
CA ALA A 102 6.90 11.17 4.11
C ALA A 102 8.05 10.31 4.65
N SER A 103 9.26 10.47 4.11
CA SER A 103 10.44 9.69 4.53
C SER A 103 10.75 9.89 6.01
N LEU A 104 10.66 11.12 6.54
CA LEU A 104 10.85 11.36 7.98
C LEU A 104 9.86 10.56 8.84
N ARG A 105 8.60 10.45 8.40
CA ARG A 105 7.55 9.75 9.14
C ARG A 105 7.67 8.23 9.00
N TYR A 106 8.07 7.76 7.83
CA TYR A 106 8.45 6.37 7.62
C TYR A 106 9.65 5.97 8.49
N ASP A 107 10.70 6.79 8.56
CA ASP A 107 11.84 6.56 9.45
C ASP A 107 11.41 6.45 10.92
N ASN A 108 10.50 7.32 11.37
CA ASN A 108 9.94 7.24 12.71
C ASN A 108 9.15 5.95 12.95
N ALA A 109 8.31 5.53 11.99
CA ALA A 109 7.57 4.27 12.07
C ALA A 109 8.53 3.08 12.17
N LEU A 110 9.58 3.05 11.33
CA LEU A 110 10.60 1.99 11.33
C LEU A 110 11.51 2.04 12.58
N ARG A 111 11.63 3.18 13.27
CA ARG A 111 12.33 3.26 14.56
C ARG A 111 11.48 2.68 15.70
N LEU A 112 10.16 2.89 15.65
CA LEU A 112 9.22 2.43 16.68
C LEU A 112 8.89 0.93 16.52
N ASP A 113 8.72 0.46 15.28
CA ASP A 113 8.48 -0.94 14.94
C ASP A 113 9.43 -1.35 13.80
N PRO A 114 10.65 -1.78 14.14
CA PRO A 114 11.70 -2.02 13.16
C PRO A 114 11.44 -3.26 12.31
N PRO A 115 11.80 -3.20 11.01
CA PRO A 115 11.72 -4.37 10.16
C PRO A 115 12.78 -5.39 10.57
N ARG A 116 12.57 -6.63 10.16
CA ARG A 116 13.54 -7.72 10.36
C ARG A 116 14.19 -8.05 9.01
N LEU A 117 15.51 -8.21 9.02
CA LEU A 117 16.23 -8.76 7.88
C LEU A 117 15.71 -10.18 7.57
N PRO A 118 15.54 -10.53 6.29
CA PRO A 118 15.02 -11.85 5.94
C PRO A 118 16.04 -12.94 6.32
N SER A 119 15.53 -14.01 6.91
CA SER A 119 16.28 -15.27 7.06
C SER A 119 16.33 -16.03 5.73
N GLN A 120 17.13 -17.09 5.64
CA GLN A 120 17.13 -17.93 4.44
C GLN A 120 15.73 -18.52 4.16
N ASN A 121 14.99 -18.91 5.19
CA ASN A 121 13.62 -19.40 5.04
C ASN A 121 12.67 -18.33 4.47
N ASP A 122 12.83 -17.07 4.89
CA ASP A 122 12.03 -15.96 4.36
C ASP A 122 12.33 -15.74 2.87
N ILE A 123 13.60 -15.80 2.49
CA ILE A 123 14.04 -15.71 1.08
C ILE A 123 13.44 -16.86 0.27
N ASP A 124 13.53 -18.10 0.78
CA ASP A 124 13.00 -19.27 0.09
C ASP A 124 11.47 -19.19 -0.07
N LEU A 125 10.74 -18.64 0.91
CA LEU A 125 9.31 -18.36 0.81
C LEU A 125 9.00 -17.33 -0.27
N ALA A 126 9.69 -16.18 -0.28
CA ALA A 126 9.52 -15.16 -1.30
C ALA A 126 9.81 -15.69 -2.71
N ILE A 127 10.82 -16.54 -2.88
CA ILE A 127 11.13 -17.16 -4.18
C ILE A 127 10.11 -18.24 -4.56
N LYS A 128 9.63 -19.04 -3.61
CA LYS A 128 8.62 -20.10 -3.82
C LYS A 128 7.29 -19.51 -4.30
N TYR A 129 6.83 -18.44 -3.67
CA TYR A 129 5.53 -17.82 -3.96
C TYR A 129 5.60 -16.68 -4.96
N ALA A 130 6.79 -16.34 -5.48
CA ALA A 130 6.96 -15.30 -6.49
C ALA A 130 6.05 -15.55 -7.69
N PRO A 131 5.13 -14.62 -8.03
CA PRO A 131 4.20 -14.81 -9.14
C PRO A 131 4.93 -14.93 -10.48
N ARG A 132 4.21 -15.44 -11.47
CA ARG A 132 4.60 -15.46 -12.89
C ARG A 132 3.86 -14.32 -13.56
N LEU A 133 4.58 -13.31 -14.02
CA LEU A 133 3.95 -12.18 -14.70
C LEU A 133 3.84 -12.49 -16.18
N PHE A 134 2.71 -12.15 -16.79
CA PHE A 134 2.48 -12.30 -18.21
C PHE A 134 2.06 -10.95 -18.79
N VAL A 135 2.92 -10.42 -19.65
CA VAL A 135 2.70 -9.16 -20.39
C VAL A 135 2.42 -9.48 -21.86
N HIS A 136 1.96 -8.48 -22.60
CA HIS A 136 1.94 -8.55 -24.06
C HIS A 136 3.37 -8.56 -24.62
N GLN A 137 3.63 -9.27 -25.72
CA GLN A 137 4.95 -9.31 -26.37
C GLN A 137 5.51 -7.94 -26.75
N LYS A 138 4.61 -6.99 -27.08
CA LYS A 138 4.92 -5.58 -27.39
C LYS A 138 4.90 -4.65 -26.16
N GLU A 139 4.94 -5.19 -24.95
CA GLU A 139 5.14 -4.36 -23.76
C GLU A 139 6.46 -3.60 -23.89
N TYR A 140 6.36 -2.27 -23.78
CA TYR A 140 7.45 -1.33 -23.99
C TYR A 140 8.22 -1.08 -22.70
N PHE A 141 7.49 -0.90 -21.59
CA PHE A 141 8.08 -0.58 -20.30
C PHE A 141 8.60 -1.85 -19.63
N LYS A 142 9.81 -1.77 -19.11
CA LYS A 142 10.46 -2.91 -18.46
C LYS A 142 10.08 -2.93 -17.00
N LEU A 143 10.04 -4.12 -16.43
CA LEU A 143 10.06 -4.27 -14.98
C LEU A 143 11.49 -4.03 -14.49
N GLU A 144 11.72 -2.88 -13.88
CA GLU A 144 13.04 -2.46 -13.40
C GLU A 144 13.36 -3.11 -12.05
N ASP A 145 12.40 -3.08 -11.13
CA ASP A 145 12.57 -3.52 -9.76
C ASP A 145 11.39 -4.34 -9.24
N VAL A 146 11.71 -5.19 -8.26
CA VAL A 146 10.70 -5.92 -7.48
C VAL A 146 11.14 -6.01 -6.02
N VAL A 147 10.27 -5.57 -5.12
CA VAL A 147 10.48 -5.71 -3.68
C VAL A 147 9.46 -6.71 -3.14
N ALA A 148 9.93 -7.76 -2.47
CA ALA A 148 9.07 -8.68 -1.73
C ALA A 148 9.04 -8.28 -0.24
N VAL A 149 7.87 -7.86 0.23
CA VAL A 149 7.62 -7.54 1.65
C VAL A 149 6.80 -8.67 2.27
N ILE A 150 7.41 -9.38 3.20
CA ILE A 150 6.78 -10.48 3.94
C ILE A 150 6.17 -9.91 5.21
N HIS A 151 4.88 -10.16 5.44
CA HIS A 151 4.26 -9.73 6.68
C HIS A 151 4.80 -10.58 7.85
N PRO A 152 5.18 -9.98 9.01
CA PRO A 152 5.79 -10.74 10.11
C PRO A 152 4.83 -11.72 10.80
N GLU A 153 3.55 -11.37 10.89
CA GLU A 153 2.55 -12.15 11.62
C GLU A 153 1.51 -12.87 10.73
N LYS A 154 1.22 -12.33 9.53
CA LYS A 154 0.24 -12.86 8.60
C LYS A 154 0.94 -13.68 7.52
N THR A 155 0.25 -14.69 7.01
CA THR A 155 0.81 -15.60 6.00
C THR A 155 0.62 -15.05 4.58
N VAL A 156 1.15 -13.85 4.36
CA VAL A 156 1.01 -13.07 3.12
C VAL A 156 2.34 -12.41 2.73
N ILE A 157 2.59 -12.37 1.42
CA ILE A 157 3.74 -11.66 0.83
C ILE A 157 3.20 -10.66 -0.19
N GLY A 158 3.59 -9.39 -0.05
CA GLY A 158 3.39 -8.36 -1.06
C GLY A 158 4.57 -8.33 -2.02
N TYR A 159 4.30 -8.41 -3.31
CA TYR A 159 5.27 -8.22 -4.39
C TYR A 159 4.99 -6.88 -5.05
N HIS A 160 5.84 -5.91 -4.74
CA HIS A 160 5.79 -4.56 -5.29
C HIS A 160 6.59 -4.53 -6.58
N LEU A 161 5.93 -4.19 -7.68
CA LEU A 161 6.41 -4.23 -9.05
C LEU A 161 6.65 -2.80 -9.52
N PHE A 162 7.85 -2.52 -10.02
CA PHE A 162 8.25 -1.18 -10.42
C PHE A 162 8.60 -1.18 -11.91
N TRP A 163 7.69 -0.63 -12.70
CA TRP A 163 7.79 -0.55 -14.15
C TRP A 163 8.38 0.78 -14.58
N ASP A 164 9.14 0.78 -15.67
CA ASP A 164 9.86 1.93 -16.21
C ASP A 164 9.00 3.21 -16.30
N ASP A 165 7.71 3.12 -16.68
CA ASP A 165 6.77 4.26 -16.62
C ASP A 165 5.30 3.81 -16.81
N ASP A 166 4.33 4.75 -16.80
CA ASP A 166 2.96 4.58 -17.31
C ASP A 166 2.78 5.40 -18.60
N ILE A 167 2.36 4.73 -19.67
CA ILE A 167 2.17 5.32 -21.01
C ILE A 167 1.34 6.61 -21.02
N ASP A 168 0.41 6.77 -20.07
CA ASP A 168 -0.50 7.90 -20.00
C ASP A 168 0.01 9.06 -19.12
N TYR A 169 1.10 8.93 -18.37
CA TYR A 169 1.51 9.91 -17.36
C TYR A 169 2.98 10.36 -17.42
N PRO A 170 3.50 10.77 -18.60
CA PRO A 170 4.90 11.16 -18.73
C PRO A 170 5.31 12.40 -17.93
N GLU A 171 4.38 13.15 -17.34
CA GLU A 171 4.63 14.40 -16.62
C GLU A 171 4.36 14.35 -15.10
N ASP A 172 3.94 13.21 -14.55
CA ASP A 172 3.56 13.11 -13.14
C ASP A 172 4.76 13.16 -12.17
N ASN A 173 5.99 13.10 -12.73
CA ASN A 173 7.27 13.04 -12.01
C ASN A 173 7.39 11.82 -11.10
N ASP A 174 6.65 10.75 -11.40
CA ASP A 174 6.92 9.43 -10.87
C ASP A 174 7.78 8.71 -11.90
N PRO A 175 9.08 8.49 -11.62
CA PRO A 175 10.02 7.95 -12.61
C PRO A 175 9.75 6.48 -12.96
N ILE A 176 8.73 5.88 -12.34
CA ILE A 176 8.33 4.49 -12.45
C ILE A 176 6.85 4.35 -12.08
N ASP A 177 6.15 3.44 -12.74
CA ASP A 177 4.83 2.99 -12.30
C ASP A 177 4.97 1.88 -11.27
N HIS A 178 4.26 2.02 -10.15
CA HIS A 178 4.28 1.06 -9.06
C HIS A 178 3.00 0.24 -9.10
N GLU A 179 3.10 -1.08 -9.07
CA GLU A 179 1.97 -2.00 -8.96
C GLU A 179 2.23 -3.03 -7.86
N VAL A 180 1.19 -3.72 -7.38
CA VAL A 180 1.36 -4.66 -6.26
C VAL A 180 0.45 -5.87 -6.38
N VAL A 181 1.02 -7.02 -6.02
CA VAL A 181 0.35 -8.33 -5.96
C VAL A 181 0.58 -8.92 -4.58
N TRP A 182 -0.45 -9.52 -3.98
CA TRP A 182 -0.32 -10.23 -2.72
C TRP A 182 -0.65 -11.70 -2.87
N ILE A 183 0.20 -12.54 -2.29
CA ILE A 183 0.02 -13.99 -2.24
C ILE A 183 -0.13 -14.42 -0.80
N GLU A 184 -1.31 -14.95 -0.47
CA GLU A 184 -1.57 -15.60 0.82
C GLU A 184 -1.38 -17.11 0.70
N PHE A 185 -0.89 -17.71 1.78
CA PHE A 185 -0.65 -19.14 1.84
C PHE A 185 -0.92 -19.71 3.24
N ASP A 186 -1.13 -21.01 3.31
CA ASP A 186 -1.20 -21.74 4.57
C ASP A 186 0.19 -22.27 4.94
N GLN A 187 0.72 -21.88 6.11
CA GLN A 187 2.06 -22.28 6.55
C GLN A 187 2.23 -23.79 6.73
N LYS A 188 1.17 -24.52 7.09
CA LYS A 188 1.24 -25.96 7.41
C LYS A 188 1.28 -26.82 6.14
N THR A 189 0.41 -26.52 5.19
CA THR A 189 0.23 -27.26 3.95
C THR A 189 1.08 -26.69 2.82
N GLY A 190 1.53 -25.44 2.94
CA GLY A 190 2.23 -24.70 1.89
C GLY A 190 1.32 -24.26 0.73
N LYS A 191 0.03 -24.55 0.76
CA LYS A 191 -0.90 -24.20 -0.32
C LYS A 191 -1.13 -22.70 -0.37
N VAL A 192 -1.22 -22.16 -1.59
CA VAL A 192 -1.73 -20.79 -1.80
C VAL A 192 -3.21 -20.77 -1.44
N THR A 193 -3.62 -19.78 -0.66
CA THR A 193 -5.00 -19.60 -0.19
C THR A 193 -5.65 -18.33 -0.73
N GLY A 194 -4.84 -17.35 -1.15
CA GLY A 194 -5.32 -16.09 -1.71
C GLY A 194 -4.35 -15.52 -2.74
N VAL A 195 -4.90 -14.93 -3.79
CA VAL A 195 -4.15 -14.19 -4.82
C VAL A 195 -4.90 -12.89 -5.05
N TYR A 196 -4.26 -11.79 -4.69
CA TYR A 196 -4.82 -10.44 -4.79
C TYR A 196 -3.95 -9.61 -5.71
N THR A 197 -4.59 -8.77 -6.51
CA THR A 197 -3.93 -7.91 -7.49
C THR A 197 -4.50 -6.52 -7.41
N TYR A 198 -3.64 -5.51 -7.58
CA TYR A 198 -4.07 -4.14 -7.74
C TYR A 198 -4.39 -3.86 -9.20
N PHE A 199 -5.61 -3.40 -9.48
CA PHE A 199 -6.04 -3.00 -10.81
C PHE A 199 -6.68 -1.61 -10.74
N HIS A 200 -5.87 -0.57 -10.93
CA HIS A 200 -6.35 0.82 -11.02
C HIS A 200 -7.29 1.22 -9.87
N ARG A 201 -6.86 0.97 -8.63
CA ARG A 201 -7.58 1.14 -7.35
C ARG A 201 -8.50 0.00 -6.93
N ALA A 202 -8.86 -0.92 -7.82
CA ALA A 202 -9.60 -2.12 -7.44
C ALA A 202 -8.62 -3.18 -6.90
N ILE A 203 -9.02 -3.87 -5.84
CA ILE A 203 -8.34 -5.10 -5.39
C ILE A 203 -9.11 -6.28 -5.96
N LEU A 204 -8.49 -7.03 -6.87
CA LEU A 204 -9.11 -8.17 -7.53
C LEU A 204 -8.56 -9.48 -6.98
N ASN A 205 -9.44 -10.46 -6.79
CA ASN A 205 -9.09 -11.83 -6.39
C ASN A 205 -10.07 -12.81 -7.02
N THR A 206 -9.63 -14.06 -7.24
CA THR A 206 -10.46 -15.13 -7.78
C THR A 206 -10.04 -16.50 -7.20
N VAL A 207 -10.98 -17.43 -7.15
CA VAL A 207 -10.68 -18.83 -6.80
C VAL A 207 -9.85 -19.51 -7.89
N GLU A 208 -10.01 -19.09 -9.15
CA GLU A 208 -9.25 -19.59 -10.28
C GLU A 208 -7.76 -19.24 -10.19
N ALA A 209 -7.42 -18.04 -9.72
CA ALA A 209 -6.01 -17.66 -9.52
C ALA A 209 -5.34 -18.48 -8.42
N VAL A 210 -6.06 -18.77 -7.33
CA VAL A 210 -5.58 -19.68 -6.28
C VAL A 210 -5.37 -21.10 -6.81
N ARG A 211 -6.30 -21.61 -7.64
CA ARG A 211 -6.14 -22.93 -8.29
C ARG A 211 -4.96 -22.96 -9.24
N ASP A 212 -4.82 -21.96 -10.10
CA ASP A 212 -3.67 -21.81 -11.01
C ASP A 212 -2.35 -21.82 -10.23
N ALA A 213 -2.25 -21.02 -9.16
CA ALA A 213 -1.04 -20.94 -8.36
C ALA A 213 -0.64 -22.32 -7.81
N ASN A 214 -1.57 -23.02 -7.17
CA ASN A 214 -1.31 -24.34 -6.60
C ASN A 214 -0.97 -25.42 -7.66
N LEU A 215 -1.51 -25.31 -8.87
CA LEU A 215 -1.17 -26.20 -10.00
C LEU A 215 0.20 -25.88 -10.62
N ASN A 216 0.70 -24.66 -10.42
CA ASN A 216 1.95 -24.17 -11.01
C ASN A 216 3.02 -23.93 -9.94
N ASN A 217 3.25 -24.93 -9.09
CA ASN A 217 4.28 -24.91 -8.04
C ASN A 217 4.14 -23.73 -7.06
N HIS A 218 2.90 -23.36 -6.71
CA HIS A 218 2.57 -22.24 -5.81
C HIS A 218 2.80 -20.85 -6.40
N ARG A 219 2.98 -20.74 -7.73
CA ARG A 219 3.28 -19.48 -8.41
C ARG A 219 2.09 -19.02 -9.25
N ALA A 220 1.35 -18.05 -8.71
CA ALA A 220 0.19 -17.48 -9.38
C ALA A 220 0.55 -16.82 -10.72
N ARG A 221 -0.25 -17.06 -11.76
CA ARG A 221 -0.23 -16.27 -12.99
C ARG A 221 -0.90 -14.92 -12.74
N ILE A 222 -0.18 -13.84 -13.05
CA ILE A 222 -0.67 -12.47 -13.03
C ILE A 222 -0.53 -11.90 -14.43
N ASN A 223 -1.64 -11.47 -15.02
CA ASN A 223 -1.64 -10.80 -16.31
C ASN A 223 -1.45 -9.29 -16.08
N ILE A 224 -0.56 -8.66 -16.84
CA ILE A 224 -0.22 -7.25 -16.69
C ILE A 224 -0.76 -6.50 -17.89
N GLN A 225 -1.56 -5.47 -17.63
CA GLN A 225 -2.11 -4.62 -18.67
C GLN A 225 -0.98 -3.91 -19.44
N TRP A 226 -1.09 -3.90 -20.77
CA TRP A 226 -0.13 -3.21 -21.61
C TRP A 226 -0.06 -1.70 -21.31
N GLY A 227 1.15 -1.18 -21.13
CA GLY A 227 1.48 0.25 -20.99
C GLY A 227 1.01 0.97 -19.71
N GLN A 228 -0.05 0.49 -19.05
CA GLN A 228 -0.61 1.06 -17.81
C GLN A 228 -0.48 0.13 -16.59
N HIS A 229 0.13 -1.04 -16.80
CA HIS A 229 0.51 -2.09 -15.83
C HIS A 229 -0.50 -2.61 -14.79
N GLY A 230 -1.77 -2.22 -14.86
CA GLY A 230 -2.81 -2.79 -13.98
C GLY A 230 -2.77 -4.31 -13.95
N SER A 231 -2.65 -4.87 -12.74
CA SER A 231 -2.46 -6.31 -12.53
C SER A 231 -3.80 -7.05 -12.46
N LEU A 232 -3.88 -8.19 -13.14
CA LEU A 232 -5.10 -8.99 -13.25
C LEU A 232 -4.86 -10.45 -12.82
N PRO A 233 -5.74 -11.04 -12.00
CA PRO A 233 -5.66 -12.44 -11.63
C PRO A 233 -6.26 -13.32 -12.74
N VAL A 234 -5.97 -14.62 -12.75
CA VAL A 234 -6.66 -15.57 -13.64
C VAL A 234 -8.19 -15.51 -13.38
N GLY A 235 -9.01 -15.47 -14.44
CA GLY A 235 -10.48 -15.38 -14.31
C GLY A 235 -11.02 -13.96 -14.11
N TRP A 236 -10.16 -12.94 -14.26
CA TRP A 236 -10.53 -11.52 -14.19
C TRP A 236 -11.67 -11.12 -15.13
N GLU A 237 -11.88 -11.85 -16.22
CA GLU A 237 -12.90 -11.57 -17.24
C GLU A 237 -14.33 -11.61 -16.66
N LYS A 238 -14.51 -12.30 -15.53
CA LYS A 238 -15.79 -12.41 -14.81
C LYS A 238 -16.01 -11.27 -13.81
N LEU A 239 -14.97 -10.49 -13.52
CA LEU A 239 -14.99 -9.46 -12.50
C LEU A 239 -15.49 -8.14 -13.06
N LYS A 240 -16.18 -7.38 -12.21
CA LYS A 240 -16.46 -5.96 -12.43
C LYS A 240 -15.57 -5.18 -11.45
N PRO A 241 -14.51 -4.50 -11.92
CA PRO A 241 -13.58 -3.84 -11.01
C PRO A 241 -14.26 -2.66 -10.33
N GLU A 242 -14.18 -2.63 -9.00
CA GLU A 242 -14.73 -1.59 -8.15
C GLU A 242 -13.69 -1.26 -7.07
N ALA A 243 -13.41 0.02 -6.86
CA ALA A 243 -12.65 0.48 -5.71
C ALA A 243 -13.60 0.58 -4.51
N ILE A 244 -13.28 -0.15 -3.45
CA ILE A 244 -14.08 -0.25 -2.23
C ILE A 244 -13.32 0.45 -1.10
N TYR A 245 -13.98 1.40 -0.45
CA TYR A 245 -13.47 2.15 0.69
C TYR A 245 -14.24 1.66 1.93
N PRO A 246 -13.73 0.65 2.65
CA PRO A 246 -14.50 -0.09 3.65
C PRO A 246 -14.92 0.74 4.86
N ILE A 247 -14.17 1.78 5.26
CA ILE A 247 -14.46 2.58 6.45
C ILE A 247 -15.65 3.51 6.17
N THR A 248 -15.67 4.14 5.00
CA THR A 248 -16.73 5.05 4.54
C THR A 248 -17.90 4.32 3.87
N GLY A 249 -17.70 3.07 3.44
CA GLY A 249 -18.64 2.30 2.64
C GLY A 249 -18.77 2.79 1.19
N ILE A 250 -17.91 3.73 0.76
CA ILE A 250 -17.95 4.28 -0.59
C ILE A 250 -17.48 3.23 -1.58
N LYS A 251 -18.16 3.21 -2.73
CA LYS A 251 -17.81 2.40 -3.90
C LYS A 251 -17.62 3.30 -5.10
N ARG A 252 -16.58 3.03 -5.88
CA ARG A 252 -16.29 3.75 -7.12
C ARG A 252 -16.02 2.75 -8.24
N GLU A 253 -16.73 2.92 -9.33
CA GLU A 253 -16.51 2.12 -10.54
C GLU A 253 -15.11 2.38 -11.08
N VAL A 254 -14.40 1.31 -11.43
CA VAL A 254 -13.10 1.36 -12.11
C VAL A 254 -13.31 0.99 -13.57
N LYS A 255 -12.62 1.70 -14.48
CA LYS A 255 -12.70 1.42 -15.93
C LYS A 255 -12.40 -0.06 -16.20
N THR A 256 -13.28 -0.73 -16.94
CA THR A 256 -13.10 -2.11 -17.37
C THR A 256 -11.94 -2.26 -18.35
N MET A 257 -11.46 -3.49 -18.53
CA MET A 257 -10.39 -3.75 -19.51
C MET A 257 -10.80 -3.38 -20.93
N GLN A 258 -12.08 -3.56 -21.30
CA GLN A 258 -12.60 -3.12 -22.59
C GLN A 258 -12.51 -1.60 -22.73
N THR A 259 -12.89 -0.84 -21.71
CA THR A 259 -12.80 0.64 -21.73
C THR A 259 -11.35 1.12 -21.81
N ARG A 260 -10.44 0.41 -21.14
CA ARG A 260 -9.00 0.69 -21.20
C ARG A 260 -8.41 0.39 -22.55
N TYR A 261 -8.76 -0.74 -23.16
CA TYR A 261 -8.40 -1.05 -24.54
C TYR A 261 -8.87 0.04 -25.51
N GLN A 262 -10.12 0.53 -25.39
CA GLN A 262 -10.61 1.63 -26.22
C GLN A 262 -9.78 2.92 -26.05
N SER A 263 -9.26 3.16 -24.85
CA SER A 263 -8.35 4.28 -24.60
C SER A 263 -6.98 4.02 -25.22
N ALA A 264 -6.44 2.81 -25.05
CA ALA A 264 -5.14 2.40 -25.59
C ALA A 264 -5.07 2.51 -27.12
N ILE A 265 -6.13 2.14 -27.85
CA ILE A 265 -6.17 2.28 -29.33
C ILE A 265 -6.42 3.71 -29.80
N LYS A 266 -7.03 4.55 -28.96
CA LYS A 266 -7.19 5.98 -29.24
C LYS A 266 -5.84 6.70 -29.15
N GLY A 267 -4.98 6.24 -28.26
CA GLY A 267 -3.62 6.70 -28.05
C GLY A 267 -3.39 7.30 -26.68
N ARG A 268 -2.11 7.43 -26.33
CA ARG A 268 -1.64 7.96 -25.05
C ARG A 268 -2.15 9.38 -24.80
N ARG A 269 -2.39 9.72 -23.54
CA ARG A 269 -2.97 11.00 -23.12
C ARG A 269 -2.24 12.23 -23.63
N LEU A 270 -0.90 12.20 -23.68
CA LEU A 270 -0.04 13.31 -24.11
C LEU A 270 0.91 12.87 -25.24
N PRO A 271 0.45 12.81 -26.50
CA PRO A 271 1.25 12.28 -27.61
C PRO A 271 2.53 13.08 -27.89
N ASP A 272 2.47 14.40 -27.74
CA ASP A 272 3.57 15.32 -28.06
C ASP A 272 4.49 15.61 -26.86
N HIS A 273 4.31 14.93 -25.72
CA HIS A 273 5.14 15.19 -24.53
C HIS A 273 6.59 14.73 -24.77
N PRO A 274 7.61 15.57 -24.51
CA PRO A 274 9.01 15.24 -24.82
C PRO A 274 9.54 13.96 -24.14
N LEU A 275 9.07 13.66 -22.92
CA LEU A 275 9.48 12.44 -22.20
C LEU A 275 8.91 11.16 -22.84
N GLY A 276 7.76 11.25 -23.51
CA GLY A 276 7.13 10.13 -24.20
C GLY A 276 7.47 10.02 -25.69
N LYS A 277 8.47 10.77 -26.18
CA LYS A 277 8.77 10.87 -27.63
C LYS A 277 9.05 9.53 -28.31
N ASP A 278 9.64 8.58 -27.56
CA ASP A 278 10.02 7.26 -28.07
C ASP A 278 9.03 6.16 -27.64
N TRP A 279 7.97 6.52 -26.89
CA TRP A 279 6.96 5.58 -26.42
C TRP A 279 6.02 5.20 -27.57
N PRO A 280 5.30 4.07 -27.48
CA PRO A 280 4.22 3.76 -28.39
C PRO A 280 3.13 4.83 -28.34
N GLU A 281 2.63 5.29 -29.49
CA GLU A 281 1.54 6.28 -29.52
C GLU A 281 0.21 5.69 -29.07
N ARG A 282 -0.03 4.42 -29.42
CA ARG A 282 -1.25 3.68 -29.15
C ARG A 282 -1.01 2.17 -29.26
N PHE A 283 -1.98 1.40 -28.82
CA PHE A 283 -2.08 -0.01 -29.15
C PHE A 283 -2.71 -0.19 -30.54
N GLU A 284 -2.20 -1.11 -31.36
CA GLU A 284 -2.58 -1.21 -32.78
C GLU A 284 -3.32 -2.50 -33.15
N GLU A 285 -3.40 -3.47 -32.23
CA GLU A 285 -3.96 -4.79 -32.49
C GLU A 285 -5.38 -4.93 -31.89
N SER A 286 -6.01 -6.09 -32.08
CA SER A 286 -7.38 -6.29 -31.61
C SER A 286 -7.48 -6.41 -30.09
N TYR A 287 -8.69 -6.33 -29.54
CA TYR A 287 -8.93 -6.57 -28.12
C TYR A 287 -8.46 -7.97 -27.68
N LYS A 288 -8.61 -8.97 -28.56
CA LYS A 288 -8.15 -10.33 -28.29
C LYS A 288 -6.63 -10.34 -28.09
N ASP A 289 -5.91 -9.68 -28.98
CA ASP A 289 -4.44 -9.59 -28.94
C ASP A 289 -3.98 -8.83 -27.69
N TYR A 290 -4.61 -7.69 -27.39
CA TYR A 290 -4.38 -6.89 -26.18
C TYR A 290 -4.46 -7.71 -24.87
N THR A 291 -5.33 -8.73 -24.85
CA THR A 291 -5.53 -9.62 -23.70
C THR A 291 -4.87 -10.99 -23.81
N THR A 292 -3.91 -11.18 -24.72
CA THR A 292 -3.27 -12.49 -24.94
C THR A 292 -2.22 -12.83 -23.87
N TYR A 293 -1.48 -11.84 -23.35
CA TYR A 293 -0.46 -11.99 -22.30
C TYR A 293 0.51 -13.17 -22.57
N ASP A 294 1.22 -13.10 -23.69
CA ASP A 294 2.04 -14.16 -24.28
C ASP A 294 3.52 -14.16 -23.85
N LYS A 295 3.99 -13.09 -23.19
CA LYS A 295 5.38 -12.97 -22.72
C LYS A 295 5.46 -13.11 -21.20
N ASN A 296 6.11 -14.18 -20.75
CA ASN A 296 6.35 -14.44 -19.33
C ASN A 296 7.57 -13.65 -18.81
N ILE A 297 7.43 -13.02 -17.65
CA ILE A 297 8.49 -12.39 -16.87
C ILE A 297 8.58 -13.14 -15.53
N ASP A 298 9.72 -13.80 -15.31
CA ASP A 298 10.02 -14.50 -14.06
C ASP A 298 10.68 -13.55 -13.07
N LEU A 299 10.07 -13.35 -11.90
CA LEU A 299 10.58 -12.45 -10.86
C LEU A 299 11.79 -13.00 -10.11
N ARG A 300 11.99 -14.33 -10.10
CA ARG A 300 13.00 -14.97 -9.25
C ARG A 300 14.43 -14.52 -9.54
N PRO A 301 14.89 -14.43 -10.81
CA PRO A 301 16.24 -13.92 -11.10
C PRO A 301 16.45 -12.49 -10.59
N LEU A 302 15.43 -11.62 -10.68
CA LEU A 302 15.52 -10.24 -10.21
C LEU A 302 15.59 -10.18 -8.68
N LEU A 303 14.72 -10.91 -7.98
CA LEU A 303 14.75 -11.05 -6.51
C LEU A 303 16.08 -11.62 -6.01
N GLN A 304 16.63 -12.65 -6.68
CA GLN A 304 17.91 -13.25 -6.31
C GLN A 304 19.09 -12.31 -6.54
N LYS A 305 19.07 -11.55 -7.65
CA LYS A 305 20.13 -10.62 -8.02
C LYS A 305 20.13 -9.39 -7.11
N LYS A 306 18.98 -8.73 -6.95
CA LYS A 306 18.85 -7.46 -6.21
C LYS A 306 18.65 -7.66 -4.71
N LYS A 307 18.19 -8.83 -4.27
CA LYS A 307 17.98 -9.18 -2.86
C LYS A 307 17.06 -8.21 -2.11
N MET A 308 16.09 -7.66 -2.82
CA MET A 308 15.08 -6.74 -2.30
C MET A 308 13.95 -7.52 -1.62
N ILE A 309 14.26 -8.13 -0.48
CA ILE A 309 13.34 -8.93 0.33
C ILE A 309 13.44 -8.43 1.76
N ILE A 310 12.32 -8.17 2.43
CA ILE A 310 12.31 -7.71 3.82
C ILE A 310 11.07 -8.20 4.56
N VAL A 311 11.17 -8.33 5.88
CA VAL A 311 10.04 -8.70 6.74
C VAL A 311 9.59 -7.44 7.49
N SER A 312 8.37 -6.98 7.23
CA SER A 312 7.83 -5.74 7.81
C SER A 312 6.31 -5.65 7.71
N LYS A 313 5.69 -4.91 8.63
CA LYS A 313 4.29 -4.46 8.52
C LYS A 313 4.14 -3.24 7.60
N TRP A 314 5.23 -2.55 7.30
CA TRP A 314 5.26 -1.19 6.73
C TRP A 314 5.84 -1.17 5.31
N PRO A 315 5.16 -1.72 4.28
CA PRO A 315 5.72 -1.91 2.94
C PRO A 315 6.27 -0.62 2.31
N ASN A 316 5.48 0.46 2.27
CA ASN A 316 5.96 1.71 1.65
C ASN A 316 7.17 2.28 2.41
N ALA A 317 7.19 2.19 3.74
CA ALA A 317 8.29 2.71 4.55
C ALA A 317 9.60 1.94 4.30
N VAL A 318 9.54 0.61 4.22
CA VAL A 318 10.74 -0.18 3.96
C VAL A 318 11.24 -0.06 2.52
N ILE A 319 10.32 0.12 1.56
CA ILE A 319 10.67 0.38 0.16
C ILE A 319 11.40 1.71 0.04
N ASP A 320 10.85 2.78 0.63
CA ASP A 320 11.43 4.13 0.66
C ASP A 320 12.80 4.15 1.36
N HIS A 321 12.93 3.46 2.51
CA HIS A 321 14.15 3.54 3.31
C HIS A 321 15.28 2.64 2.82
N TYR A 322 14.99 1.42 2.34
CA TYR A 322 16.02 0.39 2.13
C TYR A 322 16.33 0.06 0.68
N PHE A 323 15.42 0.31 -0.27
CA PHE A 323 15.52 -0.34 -1.58
C PHE A 323 15.57 0.61 -2.77
N LEU A 324 14.73 1.64 -2.80
CA LEU A 324 14.64 2.51 -3.96
C LEU A 324 15.42 3.81 -3.73
N ASP A 325 16.21 4.20 -4.71
CA ASP A 325 16.90 5.50 -4.76
C ASP A 325 16.09 6.56 -5.55
N TYR A 326 14.85 6.23 -5.90
CA TYR A 326 13.90 7.06 -6.64
C TYR A 326 12.51 7.07 -5.99
N ASN A 327 11.71 8.08 -6.31
CA ASN A 327 10.33 8.18 -5.82
C ASN A 327 9.41 7.14 -6.50
N PHE A 328 8.37 6.73 -5.79
CA PHE A 328 7.30 5.87 -6.30
C PHE A 328 5.94 6.34 -5.80
N PHE A 329 4.85 5.92 -6.44
CA PHE A 329 3.51 6.18 -5.91
C PHE A 329 3.18 5.19 -4.78
N PRO A 330 2.82 5.62 -3.55
CA PRO A 330 2.56 4.69 -2.45
C PRO A 330 1.29 3.85 -2.72
N LYS A 331 1.32 2.58 -2.34
CA LYS A 331 0.17 1.67 -2.48
C LYS A 331 -0.36 1.26 -1.11
N ILE A 332 -1.61 0.81 -1.08
CA ILE A 332 -2.19 0.18 0.11
C ILE A 332 -1.30 -1.00 0.57
N GLU A 333 -1.35 -1.31 1.88
CA GLU A 333 -0.39 -2.23 2.51
C GLU A 333 -0.64 -3.71 2.17
N PHE A 334 -1.60 -4.34 2.84
CA PHE A 334 -1.99 -5.73 2.67
C PHE A 334 -3.51 -5.82 2.51
N PRO A 335 -4.03 -6.72 1.67
CA PRO A 335 -5.46 -6.88 1.44
C PRO A 335 -6.16 -7.50 2.66
N GLY A 336 -7.43 -7.13 2.86
CA GLY A 336 -8.21 -7.48 4.05
C GLY A 336 -8.12 -6.41 5.13
N ASN A 337 -9.22 -6.14 5.84
CA ASN A 337 -9.24 -5.23 7.01
C ASN A 337 -8.30 -5.80 8.06
N THR A 338 -7.04 -5.36 8.03
CA THR A 338 -5.95 -6.06 8.69
C THR A 338 -5.44 -5.36 9.94
N ASP A 339 -6.27 -4.47 10.53
CA ASP A 339 -6.20 -4.09 11.93
C ASP A 339 -7.63 -4.06 12.50
N LYS A 340 -7.99 -5.12 13.22
CA LYS A 340 -9.08 -5.15 14.20
C LYS A 340 -8.54 -5.73 15.49
#